data_AF-A0A1H8VAP8-F1
#
_entry.id   AF-A0A1H8VAP8-F1
#
_cell.length_a   1.000
_cell.length_b   1.000
_cell.length_c   1.000
_cell.angle_alpha   90.00
_cell.angle_beta   90.00
_cell.angle_gamma   90.00
#
_symmetry.space_group_name_H-M   'P 1'
#
loop_
_entity.id
_entity.type
_entity.pdbx_description
1 polymer ?
#
loop_
_entity_poly.entity_id
_entity_poly.type
_entity_poly.pdbx_seq_one_letter_code
_entity_poly.pdbx_strand_id
1 'polypeptide(L)'
;MPDFPELAISVRQPWAWALIHAGKTHENRSAGALKWMVPLTGRRAIHASKGMTREKYEEARDFMASELGIVCPAPADLKRGGIIGSVMITGVVNRSESPWFFGPRGLVIEDPQPCDFIPSAGALGYFKWKPADASIVPPPARWMLPATDRLPQGLQFDMIWPDPRADCPTCKGNPYWGKTLSSWERCACVKKAVQ
;
A
#
# COMPACT_ATOMS: atom_id res chain seq x y z
N MET A 1 -13.24 -6.36 -24.37
CA MET A 1 -12.11 -5.41 -24.41
C MET A 1 -10.98 -6.04 -25.21
N PRO A 2 -10.97 -5.93 -26.55
CA PRO A 2 -9.91 -6.50 -27.39
C PRO A 2 -8.54 -5.80 -27.22
N ASP A 3 -8.51 -4.60 -26.63
CA ASP A 3 -7.32 -3.73 -26.63
C ASP A 3 -6.53 -3.71 -25.30
N PHE A 4 -6.92 -4.50 -24.29
CA PHE A 4 -6.19 -4.56 -23.03
C PHE A 4 -5.11 -5.65 -23.08
N PRO A 5 -3.87 -5.40 -22.61
CA PRO A 5 -2.78 -6.38 -22.70
C PRO A 5 -3.13 -7.71 -22.02
N GLU A 6 -2.84 -8.83 -22.68
CA GLU A 6 -3.11 -10.18 -22.14
C GLU A 6 -2.25 -10.52 -20.91
N LEU A 7 -1.01 -9.99 -20.86
CA LEU A 7 -0.05 -10.27 -19.79
C LEU A 7 -0.06 -9.16 -18.74
N ALA A 8 -0.05 -9.57 -17.48
CA ALA A 8 0.06 -8.70 -16.32
C ALA A 8 1.36 -8.92 -15.54
N ILE A 9 1.75 -7.91 -14.77
CA ILE A 9 2.75 -7.98 -13.72
C ILE A 9 2.14 -7.54 -12.38
N SER A 10 2.41 -8.32 -11.34
CA SER A 10 1.94 -8.01 -9.99
C SER A 10 2.94 -7.12 -9.25
N VAL A 11 2.49 -5.96 -8.81
CA VAL A 11 3.28 -4.94 -8.09
C VAL A 11 2.60 -4.63 -6.76
N ARG A 12 3.38 -4.47 -5.68
CA ARG A 12 2.80 -4.15 -4.36
C ARG A 12 2.37 -2.69 -4.30
N GLN A 13 1.31 -2.41 -3.56
CA GLN A 13 0.98 -1.03 -3.22
C GLN A 13 1.99 -0.45 -2.21
N PRO A 14 2.26 0.86 -2.24
CA PRO A 14 1.71 1.89 -3.16
C PRO A 14 2.43 1.99 -4.51
N TRP A 15 3.45 1.17 -4.77
CA TRP A 15 4.25 1.25 -6.00
C TRP A 15 3.43 1.00 -7.27
N ALA A 16 2.43 0.11 -7.20
CA ALA A 16 1.50 -0.12 -8.32
C ALA A 16 0.72 1.16 -8.69
N TRP A 17 0.16 1.85 -7.69
CA TRP A 17 -0.46 3.17 -7.90
C TRP A 17 0.53 4.17 -8.48
N ALA A 18 1.77 4.20 -7.98
CA ALA A 18 2.78 5.15 -8.46
C ALA A 18 3.15 4.94 -9.95
N LEU A 19 3.15 3.70 -10.43
CA LEU A 19 3.35 3.39 -11.86
C LEU A 19 2.27 4.00 -12.75
N ILE A 20 1.02 4.03 -12.27
CA ILE A 20 -0.12 4.50 -13.06
C ILE A 20 -0.36 6.00 -12.89
N HIS A 21 -0.19 6.53 -11.68
CA HIS A 21 -0.69 7.87 -11.32
C HIS A 21 0.38 8.85 -10.86
N ALA A 22 1.59 8.40 -10.55
CA ALA A 22 2.62 9.25 -9.92
C ALA A 22 3.91 9.37 -10.75
N GLY A 23 3.90 8.94 -12.01
CA GLY A 23 5.05 9.05 -12.90
C GLY A 23 6.24 8.16 -12.50
N LYS A 24 6.00 7.05 -11.80
CA LYS A 24 7.06 6.08 -11.52
C LYS A 24 7.53 5.42 -12.81
N THR A 25 8.78 5.65 -13.18
CA THR A 25 9.37 5.23 -14.46
C THR A 25 10.09 3.88 -14.41
N HIS A 26 10.22 3.27 -13.23
CA HIS A 26 10.98 2.02 -13.05
C HIS A 26 10.26 1.04 -12.14
N GLU A 27 10.09 -0.20 -12.60
CA GLU A 27 9.68 -1.33 -11.75
C GLU A 27 10.90 -2.19 -11.40
N ASN A 28 11.34 -2.13 -10.14
CA ASN A 28 12.59 -2.76 -9.69
C ASN A 28 12.41 -4.27 -9.46
N ARG A 29 13.37 -5.07 -9.96
CA ARG A 29 13.35 -6.53 -9.88
C ARG A 29 14.76 -7.09 -9.67
N SER A 30 14.84 -8.28 -9.09
CA SER A 30 16.10 -9.03 -9.04
C SER A 30 16.46 -9.58 -10.43
N ALA A 31 17.74 -9.84 -10.68
CA ALA A 31 18.18 -10.47 -11.93
C ALA A 31 17.51 -11.85 -12.14
N GLY A 32 17.34 -12.62 -11.05
CA GLY A 32 16.65 -13.91 -11.09
C GLY A 32 15.16 -13.81 -11.46
N ALA A 33 14.47 -12.74 -11.03
CA ALA A 33 13.07 -12.52 -11.40
C ALA A 33 12.93 -12.29 -12.91
N LEU A 34 13.82 -11.49 -13.52
CA LEU A 34 13.75 -11.15 -14.94
C LEU A 34 13.94 -12.36 -15.87
N LYS A 35 14.67 -13.40 -15.42
CA LYS A 35 14.86 -14.64 -16.20
C LYS A 35 13.54 -15.29 -16.60
N TRP A 36 12.48 -15.09 -15.82
CA TRP A 36 11.15 -15.68 -16.03
C TRP A 36 10.12 -14.66 -16.51
N MET A 37 10.56 -13.48 -16.96
CA MET A 37 9.69 -12.37 -17.39
C MET A 37 9.88 -12.07 -18.87
N VAL A 38 9.55 -13.04 -19.73
CA VAL A 38 9.62 -12.88 -21.19
C VAL A 38 8.21 -12.71 -21.78
N PRO A 39 8.03 -11.85 -22.81
CA PRO A 39 9.03 -10.92 -23.36
C PRO A 39 9.30 -9.75 -22.40
N LEU A 40 10.53 -9.23 -22.39
CA LEU A 40 10.93 -8.15 -21.47
C LEU A 40 10.36 -6.77 -21.85
N THR A 41 9.79 -6.64 -23.04
CA THR A 41 9.19 -5.40 -23.54
C THR A 41 7.74 -5.61 -23.99
N GLY A 42 7.03 -4.50 -24.17
CA GLY A 42 5.64 -4.45 -24.63
C GLY A 42 4.68 -4.03 -23.51
N ARG A 43 3.42 -3.78 -23.90
CA ARG A 43 2.39 -3.34 -22.97
C ARG A 43 2.04 -4.43 -21.97
N ARG A 44 1.94 -4.09 -20.69
CA ARG A 44 1.56 -5.00 -19.60
C ARG A 44 0.49 -4.39 -18.72
N ALA A 45 -0.45 -5.21 -18.29
CA ALA A 45 -1.39 -4.85 -17.24
C ALA A 45 -0.64 -4.73 -15.89
N ILE A 46 -1.00 -3.74 -15.09
CA ILE A 46 -0.50 -3.59 -13.72
C ILE A 46 -1.53 -4.15 -12.76
N HIS A 47 -1.17 -5.27 -12.12
CA HIS A 47 -1.95 -5.85 -11.05
C HIS A 47 -1.45 -5.32 -9.69
N ALA A 48 -2.32 -4.64 -8.96
CA ALA A 48 -2.07 -4.23 -7.58
C ALA A 48 -2.17 -5.44 -6.65
N SER A 49 -1.05 -5.88 -6.09
CA SER A 49 -0.99 -7.10 -5.27
C SER A 49 -1.86 -6.99 -4.00
N LYS A 50 -2.37 -8.13 -3.50
CA LYS A 50 -3.12 -8.17 -2.23
C LYS A 50 -2.29 -7.76 -1.02
N GLY A 51 -0.98 -8.02 -1.04
CA GLY A 51 -0.08 -7.73 0.07
C GLY A 51 0.29 -6.24 0.13
N MET A 52 0.08 -5.64 1.30
CA MET A 52 0.58 -4.32 1.67
C MET A 52 0.73 -4.31 3.19
N THR A 53 1.96 -4.32 3.68
CA THR A 53 2.23 -4.15 5.11
C THR A 53 2.27 -2.66 5.43
N ARG A 54 1.99 -2.31 6.68
CA ARG A 54 2.02 -0.91 7.15
C ARG A 54 3.39 -0.28 6.93
N GLU A 55 4.44 -0.97 7.38
CA GLU A 55 5.83 -0.54 7.26
C GLU A 55 6.21 -0.24 5.80
N LYS A 56 5.93 -1.17 4.86
CA LYS A 56 6.28 -0.96 3.45
C LYS A 56 5.46 0.13 2.76
N TYR A 57 4.23 0.36 3.22
CA TYR A 57 3.45 1.50 2.76
C TYR A 57 4.01 2.81 3.29
N GLU A 58 4.34 2.89 4.59
CA GLU A 58 4.87 4.10 5.23
C GLU A 58 6.24 4.47 4.64
N GLU A 59 7.16 3.50 4.47
CA GLU A 59 8.45 3.71 3.79
C GLU A 59 8.27 4.33 2.39
N ALA A 60 7.36 3.77 1.59
CA ALA A 60 7.14 4.23 0.23
C ALA A 60 6.45 5.61 0.18
N ARG A 61 5.49 5.85 1.08
CA ARG A 61 4.84 7.16 1.25
C ARG A 61 5.87 8.22 1.61
N ASP A 62 6.73 7.93 2.60
CA ASP A 62 7.70 8.88 3.12
C ASP A 62 8.74 9.22 2.06
N PHE A 63 9.24 8.21 1.32
CA PHE A 63 10.09 8.42 0.15
C PHE A 63 9.42 9.31 -0.91
N MET A 64 8.16 9.01 -1.27
CA MET A 64 7.44 9.82 -2.27
C MET A 64 7.27 11.27 -1.81
N ALA A 65 7.00 11.49 -0.53
CA ALA A 65 6.83 12.82 0.03
C ALA A 65 8.17 13.58 0.12
N SER A 66 9.22 12.97 0.66
CA SER A 66 10.50 13.64 0.93
C SER A 66 11.32 13.86 -0.33
N GLU A 67 11.43 12.84 -1.19
CA GLU A 67 12.35 12.87 -2.33
C GLU A 67 11.68 13.46 -3.58
N LEU A 68 10.36 13.36 -3.69
CA LEU A 68 9.64 13.65 -4.93
C LEU A 68 8.50 14.67 -4.76
N GLY A 69 8.17 15.07 -3.53
CA GLY A 69 7.04 15.97 -3.27
C GLY A 69 5.67 15.37 -3.64
N ILE A 70 5.56 14.05 -3.74
CA ILE A 70 4.35 13.33 -4.14
C ILE A 70 3.56 12.92 -2.91
N VAL A 71 2.28 13.29 -2.88
CA VAL A 71 1.34 12.85 -1.84
C VAL A 71 0.75 11.49 -2.22
N CYS A 72 1.17 10.44 -1.51
CA CYS A 72 0.62 9.10 -1.66
C CYS A 72 -0.81 9.02 -1.06
N PRO A 73 -1.79 8.38 -1.73
CA PRO A 73 -3.13 8.19 -1.20
C PRO A 73 -3.15 7.42 0.11
N ALA A 74 -4.19 7.63 0.93
CA ALA A 74 -4.37 6.87 2.15
C ALA A 74 -4.42 5.36 1.84
N PRO A 75 -3.95 4.50 2.77
CA PRO A 75 -3.81 3.07 2.49
C PRO A 75 -5.16 2.37 2.24
N ALA A 76 -6.27 2.90 2.74
CA ALA A 76 -7.61 2.38 2.47
C ALA A 76 -8.09 2.67 1.03
N ASP A 77 -7.57 3.73 0.39
CA ASP A 77 -7.96 4.14 -0.96
C ASP A 77 -7.20 3.37 -2.05
N LEU A 78 -6.06 2.78 -1.69
CA LEU A 78 -5.26 1.94 -2.57
C LEU A 78 -5.94 0.59 -2.81
N LYS A 79 -6.61 0.48 -3.97
CA LYS A 79 -7.21 -0.79 -4.42
C LYS A 79 -6.17 -1.90 -4.51
N ARG A 80 -6.55 -3.12 -4.12
CA ARG A 80 -5.68 -4.31 -4.06
C ARG A 80 -6.41 -5.53 -4.61
N GLY A 81 -5.65 -6.49 -5.15
CA GLY A 81 -6.19 -7.74 -5.69
C GLY A 81 -6.86 -7.60 -7.06
N GLY A 82 -6.32 -6.73 -7.92
CA GLY A 82 -6.87 -6.51 -9.25
C GLY A 82 -6.02 -5.61 -10.13
N ILE A 83 -6.44 -5.49 -11.38
CA ILE A 83 -5.83 -4.62 -12.39
C ILE A 83 -6.28 -3.18 -12.15
N ILE A 84 -5.33 -2.25 -12.24
CA ILE A 84 -5.57 -0.80 -12.06
C ILE A 84 -5.20 0.03 -13.30
N GLY A 85 -4.66 -0.61 -14.33
CA GLY A 85 -4.22 0.05 -15.56
C GLY A 85 -3.21 -0.80 -16.31
N SER A 86 -2.57 -0.19 -17.29
CA SER A 86 -1.47 -0.79 -18.05
C SER A 86 -0.34 0.21 -18.24
N VAL A 87 0.85 -0.30 -18.57
CA VAL A 87 2.01 0.51 -18.92
C VAL A 87 2.74 -0.11 -20.10
N MET A 88 3.49 0.70 -20.84
CA MET A 88 4.47 0.22 -21.81
C MET A 88 5.78 -0.09 -21.10
N ILE A 89 6.32 -1.29 -21.32
CA ILE A 89 7.68 -1.63 -20.90
C ILE A 89 8.61 -1.54 -22.10
N THR A 90 9.56 -0.61 -22.08
CA THR A 90 10.44 -0.32 -23.22
C THR A 90 11.80 -0.98 -23.13
N GLY A 91 12.21 -1.42 -21.94
CA GLY A 91 13.49 -2.12 -21.77
C GLY A 91 13.81 -2.49 -20.33
N VAL A 92 15.06 -2.90 -20.12
CA VAL A 92 15.60 -3.26 -18.81
C VAL A 92 16.92 -2.55 -18.60
N VAL A 93 17.09 -1.93 -17.43
CA VAL A 93 18.33 -1.27 -17.02
C VAL A 93 18.92 -1.92 -15.76
N ASN A 94 20.24 -1.76 -15.58
CA ASN A 94 20.95 -2.08 -14.33
C ASN A 94 21.52 -0.85 -13.62
N ARG A 95 21.39 0.32 -14.23
CA ARG A 95 21.78 1.62 -13.69
C ARG A 95 20.81 2.67 -14.25
N SER A 96 20.44 3.63 -13.42
CA SER A 96 19.58 4.75 -13.79
C SER A 96 19.75 5.86 -12.77
N GLU A 97 19.71 7.11 -13.20
CA GLU A 97 19.72 8.29 -12.32
C GLU A 97 18.32 8.64 -11.80
N SER A 98 17.29 7.99 -12.34
CA SER A 98 15.92 8.18 -11.87
C SER A 98 15.79 7.81 -10.39
N PRO A 99 15.18 8.66 -9.55
CA PRO A 99 15.00 8.38 -8.12
C PRO A 99 14.11 7.14 -7.88
N TRP A 100 13.33 6.72 -8.89
CA TRP A 100 12.52 5.51 -8.84
C TRP A 100 13.29 4.19 -8.97
N PHE A 101 14.59 4.24 -9.28
CA PHE A 101 15.44 3.07 -9.46
C PHE A 101 16.20 2.74 -8.16
N PHE A 102 15.90 1.57 -7.59
CA PHE A 102 16.55 1.05 -6.38
C PHE A 102 17.39 -0.20 -6.67
N GLY A 103 17.38 -0.68 -7.92
CA GLY A 103 18.16 -1.83 -8.37
C GLY A 103 17.65 -3.18 -7.87
N PRO A 104 18.41 -4.26 -8.13
CA PRO A 104 19.61 -4.31 -8.98
C PRO A 104 19.28 -4.23 -10.49
N ARG A 105 18.01 -4.41 -10.86
CA ARG A 105 17.50 -4.23 -12.23
C ARG A 105 16.17 -3.50 -12.19
N GLY A 106 15.83 -2.81 -13.26
CA GLY A 106 14.57 -2.10 -13.40
C GLY A 106 14.00 -2.29 -14.79
N LEU A 107 12.70 -2.61 -14.88
CA LEU A 107 11.94 -2.47 -16.11
C LEU A 107 11.67 -0.99 -16.34
N VAL A 108 11.97 -0.48 -17.53
CA VAL A 108 11.69 0.92 -17.89
C VAL A 108 10.21 1.03 -18.28
N ILE A 109 9.52 1.97 -17.65
CA ILE A 109 8.07 2.12 -17.71
C ILE A 109 7.72 3.45 -18.38
N GLU A 110 6.84 3.37 -19.37
CA GLU A 110 6.33 4.50 -20.14
C GLU A 110 4.83 4.36 -20.37
N ASP A 111 4.18 5.44 -20.83
CA ASP A 111 2.79 5.48 -21.27
C ASP A 111 1.80 4.75 -20.33
N PRO A 112 1.67 5.21 -19.07
CA PRO A 112 0.69 4.67 -18.13
C PRO A 112 -0.72 5.00 -18.57
N GLN A 113 -1.57 3.97 -18.64
CA GLN A 113 -2.96 4.06 -19.04
C GLN A 113 -3.83 3.49 -17.91
N PRO A 114 -4.44 4.34 -17.06
CA PRO A 114 -5.31 3.88 -15.99
C PRO A 114 -6.57 3.20 -16.56
N CYS A 115 -7.18 2.33 -15.76
CA CYS A 115 -8.49 1.78 -16.07
C CYS A 115 -9.36 1.67 -14.82
N ASP A 116 -10.65 1.38 -15.02
CA ASP A 116 -11.50 0.96 -13.91
C ASP A 116 -10.92 -0.28 -13.24
N PHE A 117 -11.07 -0.39 -11.92
CA PHE A 117 -10.51 -1.50 -11.17
C PHE A 117 -11.15 -2.82 -11.58
N ILE A 118 -10.33 -3.76 -12.05
CA ILE A 118 -10.80 -5.10 -12.46
C ILE A 118 -10.28 -6.12 -11.45
N PRO A 119 -11.14 -6.73 -10.60
CA PRO A 119 -10.71 -7.81 -9.72
C PRO A 119 -10.02 -8.91 -10.54
N SER A 120 -8.83 -9.32 -10.13
CA SER A 120 -8.08 -10.39 -10.78
C SER A 120 -7.15 -11.07 -9.77
N ALA A 121 -6.96 -12.37 -9.89
CA ALA A 121 -5.92 -13.06 -9.15
C ALA A 121 -4.53 -12.63 -9.68
N GLY A 122 -3.58 -12.43 -8.77
CA GLY A 122 -2.19 -12.15 -9.12
C GLY A 122 -1.32 -13.40 -9.11
N ALA A 123 -0.21 -13.38 -9.85
CA ALA A 123 0.80 -14.43 -9.82
C ALA A 123 2.22 -13.84 -9.86
N LEU A 124 3.22 -14.71 -9.65
CA LEU A 124 4.64 -14.36 -9.80
C LEU A 124 5.02 -14.30 -11.28
N GLY A 125 5.98 -13.44 -11.62
CA GLY A 125 6.41 -13.21 -13.01
C GLY A 125 5.35 -12.50 -13.85
N TYR A 126 5.47 -12.63 -15.18
CA TYR A 126 4.35 -12.29 -16.07
C TYR A 126 3.34 -13.42 -16.09
N PHE A 127 2.06 -13.06 -16.07
CA PHE A 127 0.98 -14.02 -16.10
C PHE A 127 -0.17 -13.54 -16.98
N LYS A 128 -0.87 -14.47 -17.60
CA LYS A 128 -2.14 -14.19 -18.27
C LYS A 128 -3.18 -13.92 -17.20
N TRP A 129 -3.68 -12.70 -17.14
CA TRP A 129 -4.68 -12.30 -16.16
C TRP A 129 -6.08 -12.54 -16.71
N LYS A 130 -7.07 -12.60 -15.83
CA LYS A 130 -8.48 -12.69 -16.20
C LYS A 130 -9.33 -11.97 -15.14
N PRO A 131 -10.43 -11.31 -15.55
CA PRO A 131 -11.39 -10.81 -14.58
C PRO A 131 -11.85 -11.92 -13.63
N ALA A 132 -12.00 -11.56 -12.38
CA ALA A 132 -12.51 -12.40 -11.32
C ALA A 132 -13.72 -11.72 -10.68
N ASP A 133 -14.46 -12.49 -9.89
CA ASP A 133 -15.55 -11.95 -9.07
C ASP A 133 -15.02 -10.96 -8.01
N ALA A 134 -15.84 -9.96 -7.66
CA ALA A 134 -15.46 -8.94 -6.68
C ALA A 134 -15.14 -9.51 -5.28
N SER A 135 -15.63 -10.71 -4.94
CA SER A 135 -15.35 -11.39 -3.67
C SER A 135 -13.85 -11.64 -3.41
N ILE A 136 -13.00 -11.65 -4.44
CA ILE A 136 -11.56 -11.85 -4.24
C ILE A 136 -10.83 -10.60 -3.70
N VAL A 137 -11.49 -9.45 -3.74
CA VAL A 137 -10.93 -8.16 -3.35
C VAL A 137 -10.84 -8.11 -1.83
N PRO A 138 -9.63 -8.02 -1.25
CA PRO A 138 -9.50 -7.99 0.20
C PRO A 138 -10.06 -6.68 0.77
N PRO A 139 -10.83 -6.72 1.87
CA PRO A 139 -11.17 -5.49 2.57
C PRO A 139 -9.90 -4.79 3.08
N PRO A 140 -9.95 -3.47 3.35
CA PRO A 140 -8.87 -2.78 4.04
C PRO A 140 -8.54 -3.48 5.37
N ALA A 141 -7.25 -3.63 5.68
CA ALA A 141 -6.85 -4.11 6.99
C ALA A 141 -7.13 -3.03 8.05
N ARG A 142 -7.32 -3.42 9.32
CA ARG A 142 -7.63 -2.47 10.41
C ARG A 142 -6.67 -1.29 10.51
N TRP A 143 -5.38 -1.48 10.20
CA TRP A 143 -4.38 -0.41 10.22
C TRP A 143 -4.54 0.61 9.08
N MET A 144 -5.23 0.23 8.00
CA MET A 144 -5.47 1.08 6.83
C MET A 144 -6.65 2.03 7.04
N LEU A 145 -7.58 1.68 7.93
CA LEU A 145 -8.77 2.48 8.22
C LEU A 145 -8.40 3.76 8.98
N PRO A 146 -9.15 4.87 8.82
CA PRO A 146 -8.98 6.05 9.66
C PRO A 146 -9.26 5.72 11.13
N ALA A 147 -8.73 6.52 12.06
CA ALA A 147 -8.83 6.24 13.49
C ALA A 147 -10.28 6.16 14.00
N THR A 148 -11.19 6.93 13.40
CA THR A 148 -12.64 6.94 13.69
C THR A 148 -13.28 5.57 13.44
N ASP A 149 -12.86 4.88 12.39
CA ASP A 149 -13.45 3.63 11.93
C ASP A 149 -12.80 2.40 12.60
N ARG A 150 -11.76 2.63 13.42
CA ARG A 150 -11.13 1.59 14.25
C ARG A 150 -11.80 1.44 15.62
N LEU A 151 -12.67 2.38 16.00
CA LEU A 151 -13.42 2.37 17.24
C LEU A 151 -14.61 1.40 17.11
N PRO A 152 -14.93 0.61 18.15
CA PRO A 152 -16.17 -0.15 18.18
C PRO A 152 -17.37 0.80 18.02
N GLN A 153 -18.22 0.52 17.05
CA GLN A 153 -19.49 1.24 16.90
C GLN A 153 -20.34 0.98 18.15
N GLY A 154 -20.79 2.05 18.82
CA GLY A 154 -21.62 1.96 20.03
C GLY A 154 -20.93 2.26 21.36
N LEU A 155 -19.63 2.61 21.39
CA LEU A 155 -19.02 3.19 22.60
C LEU A 155 -19.36 4.68 22.70
N GLN A 156 -20.45 5.00 23.39
CA GLN A 156 -20.63 6.34 23.97
C GLN A 156 -19.65 6.49 25.14
N PHE A 157 -18.65 7.35 24.96
CA PHE A 157 -17.87 7.85 26.09
C PHE A 157 -18.66 8.99 26.75
N ASP A 158 -19.68 8.65 27.53
CA ASP A 158 -20.37 9.60 28.41
C ASP A 158 -19.49 9.83 29.66
N MET A 159 -18.28 10.35 29.49
CA MET A 159 -17.43 10.69 30.62
C MET A 159 -16.45 11.79 30.23
N ILE A 160 -16.81 13.02 30.61
CA ILE A 160 -15.86 14.15 30.65
C ILE A 160 -14.92 13.86 31.82
N TRP A 161 -13.78 13.22 31.57
CA TRP A 161 -12.75 13.07 32.59
C TRP A 161 -11.96 14.39 32.70
N PRO A 162 -11.88 15.04 33.87
CA PRO A 162 -10.97 16.17 34.07
C PRO A 162 -9.54 15.66 33.89
N ASP A 163 -8.75 16.40 33.10
CA ASP A 163 -7.39 16.11 32.63
C ASP A 163 -6.58 15.10 33.51
N PRO A 164 -6.30 13.87 33.02
CA PRO A 164 -5.58 12.84 33.78
C PRO A 164 -4.07 13.09 33.91
N ARG A 165 -3.55 14.27 33.52
CA ARG A 165 -2.12 14.59 33.52
C ARG A 165 -1.47 14.73 34.91
N ALA A 166 -2.20 15.05 35.98
CA ALA A 166 -1.53 15.49 37.20
C ALA A 166 -0.97 14.35 38.08
N ASP A 167 -1.76 13.29 38.31
CA ASP A 167 -1.57 12.49 39.54
C ASP A 167 -1.53 10.96 39.34
N CYS A 168 -1.53 10.43 38.11
CA CYS A 168 -1.46 8.98 37.89
C CYS A 168 -0.06 8.42 38.24
N PRO A 169 0.09 7.59 39.29
CA PRO A 169 1.41 7.13 39.76
C PRO A 169 2.14 6.20 38.78
N THR A 170 1.42 5.65 37.80
CA THR A 170 1.94 4.63 36.86
C THR A 170 2.24 5.21 35.47
N CYS A 171 1.60 6.31 35.07
CA CYS A 171 1.66 6.85 33.71
C CYS A 171 2.38 8.19 33.61
N LYS A 172 2.65 8.85 34.74
CA LYS A 172 3.39 10.11 34.82
C LYS A 172 4.79 9.93 34.23
N GLY A 173 5.09 10.68 33.17
CA GLY A 173 6.39 10.65 32.47
C GLY A 173 6.51 9.69 31.29
N ASN A 174 5.46 8.97 30.89
CA ASN A 174 5.50 8.12 29.68
C ASN A 174 5.29 8.96 28.39
N PRO A 175 6.27 9.05 27.48
CA PRO A 175 6.18 9.89 26.27
C PRO A 175 5.18 9.37 25.22
N TYR A 176 4.63 8.16 25.43
CA TYR A 176 3.62 7.53 24.59
C TYR A 176 2.21 7.58 25.18
N TRP A 177 2.03 8.20 26.35
CA TRP A 177 0.73 8.37 26.99
C TRP A 177 -0.23 9.14 26.08
N GLY A 178 -1.44 8.61 25.88
CA GLY A 178 -2.48 9.24 25.08
C GLY A 178 -2.32 9.15 23.56
N LYS A 179 -1.20 8.62 23.05
CA LYS A 179 -0.91 8.60 21.60
C LYS A 179 -1.52 7.41 20.86
N THR A 180 -1.98 6.36 21.54
CA THR A 180 -2.62 5.20 20.91
C THR A 180 -3.69 4.58 21.81
N LEU A 181 -4.78 4.02 21.27
CA LEU A 181 -5.77 3.21 22.04
C LEU A 181 -5.11 2.15 22.93
N SER A 182 -4.03 1.53 22.44
CA SER A 182 -3.29 0.52 23.18
C SER A 182 -2.57 1.04 24.43
N SER A 183 -2.26 2.33 24.54
CA SER A 183 -1.71 2.90 25.78
C SER A 183 -2.77 3.02 26.86
N TRP A 184 -4.03 3.19 26.46
CA TRP A 184 -5.18 3.30 27.36
C TRP A 184 -5.63 1.92 27.86
N GLU A 185 -5.78 0.93 26.98
CA GLU A 185 -6.22 -0.44 27.35
C GLU A 185 -5.24 -1.19 28.26
N ARG A 186 -3.94 -0.86 28.16
CA ARG A 186 -2.88 -1.47 28.99
C ARG A 186 -2.65 -0.75 30.31
N CYS A 187 -3.31 0.39 30.54
CA CYS A 187 -3.20 1.09 31.80
C CYS A 187 -3.93 0.32 32.91
N ALA A 188 -3.20 -0.07 33.96
CA ALA A 188 -3.75 -0.78 35.11
C ALA A 188 -4.85 0.02 35.83
N CYS A 189 -4.88 1.36 35.70
CA CYS A 189 -5.93 2.21 36.26
C CYS A 189 -7.28 2.03 35.54
N VAL A 190 -7.27 1.78 34.22
CA VAL A 190 -8.51 1.56 33.43
C VAL A 190 -9.14 0.21 33.79
N LYS A 191 -8.33 -0.80 34.13
CA LYS A 191 -8.85 -2.12 34.53
C LYS A 191 -9.54 -2.16 35.90
N LYS A 192 -9.26 -1.20 36.79
CA LYS A 192 -9.92 -1.12 38.12
C LYS A 192 -11.29 -0.44 38.09
N ALA A 193 -11.68 0.19 36.99
CA ALA A 193 -12.97 0.87 36.85
C ALA A 193 -14.06 0.00 36.19
N VAL A 194 -13.77 -1.27 35.91
CA VAL A 194 -14.67 -2.21 35.21
C VAL A 194 -15.14 -3.34 36.14
N GLN A 195 -15.25 -3.09 37.45
CA GLN A 195 -15.96 -3.95 38.40
C GLN A 195 -17.11 -3.18 39.04
#